data_AF-A0A7G9SNE2-F1
#
_entry.id   AF-A0A7G9SNE2-F1
#
_cell.length_a   1.000
_cell.length_b   1.000
_cell.length_c   1.000
_cell.angle_alpha   90.00
_cell.angle_beta   90.00
_cell.angle_gamma   90.00
#
_symmetry.space_group_name_H-M   'P 1'
#
loop_
_entity.id
_entity.type
_entity.pdbx_description
1 polymer ?
#
loop_
_entity_poly.entity_id
_entity_poly.type
_entity_poly.pdbx_seq_one_letter_code
_entity_poly.pdbx_strand_id
1 'polypeptide(L)' 'MANQEKAGEATDAFARLICLGIFLAMAACSYLSYATWGLDLRTYGFGLLAIAMLVIGTVAPASTRAGFVAFFPWV' A
#
# COMPACT_ATOMS: atom_id res chain seq x y z
N MET A 1 -16.10 -18.72 -17.94
CA MET A 1 -15.45 -17.41 -18.12
C MET A 1 -15.99 -16.36 -17.13
N ALA A 2 -17.29 -16.32 -16.85
CA ALA A 2 -17.88 -15.44 -15.81
C ALA A 2 -17.32 -15.60 -14.37
N ASN A 3 -16.77 -16.77 -14.01
CA ASN A 3 -16.15 -16.98 -12.69
C ASN A 3 -14.73 -16.38 -12.56
N GLN A 4 -14.03 -16.15 -13.68
CA GLN A 4 -12.68 -15.55 -13.68
C GLN A 4 -12.77 -14.02 -13.58
N GLU A 5 -13.81 -13.41 -14.13
CA GLU A 5 -14.08 -11.97 -13.99
C GLU A 5 -14.38 -11.58 -12.53
N LYS A 6 -15.24 -12.35 -11.85
CA LYS A 6 -15.52 -12.14 -10.42
C LYS A 6 -14.29 -12.36 -9.53
N ALA A 7 -13.47 -13.36 -9.86
CA ALA A 7 -12.22 -13.60 -9.14
C ALA A 7 -11.26 -12.40 -9.32
N GLY A 8 -11.13 -11.88 -10.55
CA GLY A 8 -10.32 -10.69 -10.84
C GLY A 8 -10.78 -9.44 -10.07
N GLU A 9 -12.09 -9.16 -10.05
CA GLU A 9 -12.67 -8.03 -9.28
C GLU A 9 -12.46 -8.15 -7.78
N ALA A 10 -12.70 -9.34 -7.21
CA ALA A 10 -12.48 -9.58 -5.78
C ALA A 10 -11.00 -9.44 -5.40
N THR A 11 -10.10 -9.89 -6.29
CA THR A 11 -8.65 -9.79 -6.08
C THR A 11 -8.17 -8.34 -6.18
N ASP A 12 -8.71 -7.53 -7.10
CA ASP A 12 -8.42 -6.09 -7.19
C ASP A 12 -8.91 -5.33 -5.95
N ALA A 13 -10.12 -5.64 -5.48
CA ALA A 13 -10.66 -5.06 -4.25
C ALA A 13 -9.81 -5.42 -3.03
N PHE A 14 -9.35 -6.67 -2.92
CA PHE A 14 -8.47 -7.10 -1.84
C PHE A 14 -7.10 -6.42 -1.91
N ALA A 15 -6.54 -6.26 -3.11
CA ALA A 15 -5.27 -5.56 -3.29
C ALA A 15 -5.37 -4.07 -2.93
N ARG A 16 -6.49 -3.40 -3.24
CA ARG A 16 -6.77 -2.03 -2.77
C ARG A 16 -6.79 -1.93 -1.25
N LEU A 17 -7.46 -2.88 -0.59
CA LEU A 17 -7.53 -2.92 0.87
C LEU A 17 -6.14 -3.11 1.49
N ILE A 18 -5.31 -3.98 0.92
CA ILE A 18 -3.92 -4.17 1.37
C ILE A 18 -3.11 -2.88 1.18
N CYS A 19 -3.16 -2.25 0.00
CA CYS A 19 -2.46 -1.00 -0.26
C CYS A 19 -2.91 0.13 0.69
N LEU A 20 -4.21 0.24 0.96
CA LEU A 20 -4.76 1.18 1.93
C LEU A 20 -4.31 0.88 3.37
N GLY A 21 -4.25 -0.40 3.75
CA GLY A 21 -3.75 -0.84 5.05
C GLY A 21 -2.28 -0.49 5.24
N ILE A 22 -1.43 -0.74 4.23
CA ILE A 22 -0.01 -0.39 4.25
C ILE A 22 0.17 1.13 4.29
N PHE A 23 -0.61 1.88 3.52
CA PHE A 23 -0.63 3.35 3.62
C PHE A 23 -0.90 3.83 5.05
N LEU A 24 -1.94 3.28 5.68
CA LEU A 24 -2.32 3.61 7.06
C LEU A 24 -1.21 3.24 8.06
N ALA A 25 -0.61 2.06 7.91
CA ALA A 25 0.51 1.64 8.75
C ALA A 25 1.73 2.57 8.59
N MET A 26 2.09 2.92 7.36
CA MET A 26 3.22 3.82 7.07
C MET A 26 2.94 5.25 7.54
N ALA A 27 1.70 5.74 7.40
CA ALA A 27 1.28 7.03 7.94
C ALA A 27 1.35 7.04 9.48
N ALA A 28 0.92 5.96 10.14
CA ALA A 28 1.04 5.81 11.60
C ALA A 28 2.51 5.76 12.03
N CYS A 29 3.38 5.02 11.32
CA CYS A 29 4.82 5.00 11.57
C CYS A 29 5.48 6.36 11.34
N SER A 30 5.05 7.11 10.32
CA SER A 30 5.49 8.48 10.08
C SER A 30 5.10 9.39 11.24
N TYR A 31 3.85 9.30 11.71
CA TYR A 31 3.38 10.10 12.84
C TYR A 31 4.10 9.74 14.14
N LEU A 32 4.27 8.46 14.44
CA LEU A 32 5.03 7.99 15.61
C LEU A 32 6.49 8.42 15.54
N SER A 33 7.13 8.33 14.37
CA SER A 33 8.52 8.81 14.18
C SER A 33 8.63 10.31 14.41
N TYR A 34 7.67 11.09 13.90
CA TYR A 34 7.59 12.52 14.16
C TYR A 34 7.41 12.84 15.66
N ALA A 35 6.53 12.10 16.33
CA ALA A 35 6.24 12.31 17.76
C ALA A 35 7.43 11.93 18.67
N THR A 36 8.27 10.98 18.26
CA THR A 36 9.37 10.46 19.09
C THR A 36 10.72 11.10 18.78
N TRP A 37 11.00 11.42 17.52
CA TRP A 37 12.32 11.91 17.07
C TRP A 37 12.25 13.29 16.38
N GLY A 38 11.05 13.81 16.09
CA GLY A 38 10.87 15.07 15.37
C GLY A 38 10.96 14.91 13.84
N LEU A 39 11.30 16.00 13.15
CA LEU A 39 11.44 16.05 11.68
C LEU A 39 12.76 15.43 11.24
N ASP A 40 12.77 14.10 11.20
CA ASP A 40 13.94 13.30 10.82
C ASP A 40 13.77 12.65 9.44
N LEU A 41 14.89 12.16 8.88
CA LEU A 41 14.91 11.49 7.57
C LEU A 41 13.94 10.29 7.52
N ARG A 42 13.72 9.62 8.66
CA ARG A 42 12.79 8.49 8.82
C ARG A 42 11.34 8.90 8.62
N THR A 43 10.94 10.05 9.17
CA THR A 43 9.59 10.60 9.03
C THR A 43 9.28 10.88 7.56
N TYR A 44 10.24 11.49 6.84
CA TYR A 44 10.11 11.68 5.39
C TYR A 44 10.10 10.37 4.61
N GLY A 45 10.92 9.39 5.01
CA GLY A 45 10.95 8.06 4.41
C GLY A 45 9.60 7.33 4.51
N PHE A 46 9.02 7.28 5.71
CA PHE A 46 7.69 6.70 5.93
C PHE A 46 6.58 7.47 5.22
N GLY A 47 6.65 8.80 5.21
CA GLY A 47 5.70 9.64 4.48
C GLY A 47 5.74 9.43 2.97
N LEU A 48 6.93 9.38 2.36
CA LEU A 48 7.11 9.08 0.94
C LEU A 48 6.62 7.67 0.59
N LEU A 49 6.93 6.68 1.43
CA LEU A 49 6.48 5.31 1.22
C LEU A 49 4.96 5.20 1.30
N ALA A 50 4.33 5.92 2.24
CA ALA A 50 2.88 6.01 2.35
C ALA A 50 2.28 6.60 1.06
N ILE A 51 2.77 7.75 0.60
CA ILE A 51 2.27 8.37 -0.64
C ILE A 51 2.43 7.42 -1.84
N ALA A 52 3.56 6.73 -1.95
CA ALA A 52 3.78 5.74 -3.00
C ALA A 52 2.73 4.60 -2.95
N MET A 53 2.44 4.06 -1.75
CA MET A 53 1.41 3.03 -1.57
C MET A 53 0.00 3.53 -1.87
N LEU A 54 -0.31 4.78 -1.53
CA LEU A 54 -1.57 5.40 -1.87
C LEU A 54 -1.74 5.53 -3.39
N VAL A 55 -0.70 5.99 -4.09
CA VAL A 55 -0.70 6.14 -5.56
C VAL A 55 -0.80 4.78 -6.24
N ILE A 56 -0.10 3.76 -5.75
CA ILE A 56 -0.18 2.38 -6.28
C ILE A 56 -1.59 1.81 -6.06
N GLY A 57 -2.17 2.01 -4.87
CA GLY A 57 -3.51 1.55 -4.53
C GLY A 57 -4.65 2.26 -5.28
N THR A 58 -4.41 3.47 -5.81
CA THR A 58 -5.44 4.30 -6.47
C THR A 58 -5.30 4.36 -7.98
N VAL A 59 -4.09 4.57 -8.50
CA VAL A 59 -3.82 4.85 -9.93
C VAL A 59 -3.28 3.64 -10.68
N ALA A 60 -2.53 2.73 -10.02
CA ALA A 60 -1.92 1.62 -10.73
C ALA A 60 -2.96 0.59 -11.23
N PRO A 61 -2.75 -0.06 -12.38
CA PRO A 61 -3.64 -1.10 -12.87
C PRO A 61 -3.60 -2.37 -12.00
N ALA A 62 -4.66 -3.16 -12.03
CA ALA A 62 -4.86 -4.35 -11.20
C ALA A 62 -3.69 -5.35 -11.24
N SER A 63 -3.04 -5.51 -12.41
CA SER A 63 -1.86 -6.36 -12.59
C SER A 63 -0.65 -5.90 -11.77
N THR A 64 -0.45 -4.59 -11.64
CA THR A 64 0.64 -4.02 -10.86
C THR A 64 0.38 -4.16 -9.36
N ARG A 65 -0.87 -4.00 -8.93
CA ARG A 65 -1.28 -4.21 -7.52
C ARG A 65 -1.15 -5.67 -7.12
N ALA A 66 -1.58 -6.60 -7.98
CA ALA A 66 -1.43 -8.03 -7.75
C ALA A 66 0.05 -8.44 -7.69
N GLY A 67 0.90 -7.89 -8.56
CA GLY A 67 2.35 -8.09 -8.49
C GLY A 67 2.95 -7.58 -7.17
N PHE A 68 2.49 -6.42 -6.68
CA PHE A 68 2.90 -5.86 -5.40
C PHE A 68 2.47 -6.74 -4.21
N VAL A 69 1.22 -7.20 -4.20
CA VAL A 69 0.69 -8.10 -3.17
C VAL A 69 1.37 -9.46 -3.22
N ALA A 70 1.74 -9.97 -4.39
CA ALA A 70 2.49 -11.23 -4.53
C ALA A 70 3.95 -11.09 -4.06
N PHE A 71 4.53 -9.89 -4.14
CA PHE A 71 5.88 -9.60 -3.67
C PHE A 71 5.96 -9.35 -2.15
N PHE A 72 4.92 -8.73 -1.57
CA PHE A 72 4.86 -8.40 -0.15
C PHE A 72 4.99 -9.56 0.86
N PRO A 73 4.44 -10.78 0.65
CA PRO A 73 4.66 -11.88 1.61
C PRO A 73 6.11 -12.36 1.65
N TRP A 74 6.96 -11.92 0.72
CA TRP A 74 8.37 -12.32 0.61
C TRP A 74 9.36 -11.24 1.07
N VAL A 75 8.91 -10.07 1.54
CA VAL A 75 9.74 -8.99 2.10
C VAL A 75 9.42 -8.82 3.58
#